data_AF-A0A357LEH8-F1
#
_entry.id   AF-A0A357LEH8-F1
#
_cell.length_a   1.000
_cell.length_b   1.000
_cell.length_c   1.000
_cell.angle_alpha   90.00
_cell.angle_beta   90.00
_cell.angle_gamma   90.00
#
_symmetry.space_group_name_H-M   'P 1'
#
loop_
_entity.id
_entity.type
_entity.pdbx_description
1 polymer ?
#
loop_
_entity_poly.entity_id
_entity_poly.type
_entity_poly.pdbx_seq_one_letter_code
_entity_poly.pdbx_strand_id
1 'polypeptide(L)'
;MLDELFRREAIEHQRQRLYGEVQLSSPPPTWMMTALFAAIAVGTGALLATGTYTRKETVPGWLVPEGGIARIVTSAPGVISAVHVEEGAAVRKGDAI
;
A
#
# COMPACT_ATOMS: atom_id res chain seq x y z
N MET A 1 -17.10 3.08 79.24
CA MET A 1 -17.36 1.64 78.98
C MET A 1 -17.69 1.44 77.50
N LEU A 2 -16.77 1.83 76.59
CA LEU A 2 -16.86 1.58 75.14
C LEU A 2 -15.44 1.52 74.53
N ASP A 3 -14.46 1.01 75.27
CA ASP A 3 -13.04 1.12 74.89
C ASP A 3 -12.51 -0.02 74.01
N GLU A 4 -13.35 -0.98 73.61
CA GLU A 4 -12.86 -2.17 72.89
C GLU A 4 -13.81 -2.71 71.81
N LEU A 5 -14.67 -1.85 71.23
CA LEU A 5 -15.57 -2.34 70.18
C LEU A 5 -14.85 -2.63 68.86
N PHE A 6 -13.63 -2.11 68.68
CA PHE A 6 -12.85 -2.33 67.47
C PHE A 6 -11.43 -2.75 67.81
N ARG A 7 -11.05 -3.92 67.29
CA ARG A 7 -9.69 -4.46 67.36
C ARG A 7 -8.73 -3.45 66.72
N ARG A 8 -7.71 -3.01 67.47
CA ARG A 8 -6.74 -1.99 67.00
C ARG A 8 -6.16 -2.33 65.64
N GLU A 9 -5.94 -3.62 65.36
CA GLU A 9 -5.45 -4.14 64.08
C GLU A 9 -6.35 -3.73 62.89
N ALA A 10 -7.68 -3.67 63.08
CA ALA A 10 -8.62 -3.24 62.04
C ALA A 10 -8.57 -1.73 61.79
N ILE A 11 -8.42 -0.92 62.85
CA ILE A 11 -8.27 0.54 62.74
C ILE A 11 -6.92 0.89 62.10
N GLU A 12 -5.86 0.16 62.46
CA GLU A 12 -4.52 0.34 61.90
C GLU A 12 -4.48 -0.04 60.42
N HIS A 13 -5.12 -1.15 60.04
CA HIS A 13 -5.29 -1.53 58.62
C HIS A 13 -6.16 -0.54 57.83
N GLN A 14 -7.18 0.06 58.45
CA GLN A 14 -8.00 1.09 57.81
C GLN A 14 -7.22 2.41 57.63
N ARG A 15 -6.32 2.75 58.55
CA ARG A 15 -5.39 3.90 58.44
C ARG A 15 -4.27 3.65 57.43
N GLN A 16 -3.86 2.41 57.21
CA GLN A 16 -2.92 1.99 56.17
C GLN A 16 -3.54 1.93 54.75
N ARG A 17 -4.59 2.71 54.44
CA ARG A 17 -5.05 2.96 53.05
C ARG A 17 -4.09 3.87 52.27
N LEU A 18 -2.79 3.68 52.48
CA LEU A 18 -1.68 4.45 51.90
C LEU A 18 -1.34 4.05 50.46
N TYR A 19 -2.16 3.24 49.82
CA TYR A 19 -2.13 3.10 48.37
C TYR A 19 -3.38 3.79 47.88
N GLY A 20 -3.19 5.06 47.49
CA GLY A 20 -4.21 5.89 46.86
C GLY A 20 -4.96 5.09 45.80
N GLU A 21 -6.20 5.53 45.54
CA GLU A 21 -7.08 5.05 44.46
C GLU A 21 -6.31 4.15 43.52
N VAL A 22 -6.52 2.83 43.63
CA VAL A 22 -5.93 1.88 42.71
C VAL A 22 -6.48 2.30 41.36
N GLN A 23 -5.77 3.22 40.72
CA GLN A 23 -5.81 3.40 39.31
C GLN A 23 -5.27 2.06 38.83
N LEU A 24 -6.20 1.12 38.67
CA LEU A 24 -6.29 0.40 37.41
C LEU A 24 -6.33 1.50 36.33
N SER A 25 -5.18 2.15 36.10
CA SER A 25 -4.73 2.46 34.76
C SER A 25 -4.61 1.09 34.14
N SER A 26 -5.77 0.55 33.77
CA SER A 26 -5.86 -0.68 33.03
C SER A 26 -5.06 -0.34 31.79
N PRO A 27 -3.86 -0.94 31.62
CA PRO A 27 -3.10 -0.67 30.42
C PRO A 27 -4.03 -0.90 29.23
N PRO A 28 -3.91 -0.09 28.17
CA PRO A 28 -4.72 -0.28 26.97
C PRO A 28 -4.71 -1.77 26.64
N PRO A 29 -5.87 -2.37 26.38
CA PRO A 29 -6.02 -3.80 26.46
C PRO A 29 -5.02 -4.46 25.51
N THR A 30 -4.17 -5.34 26.04
CA THR A 30 -3.08 -5.98 25.31
C THR A 30 -3.57 -6.74 24.08
N TRP A 31 -4.82 -7.22 24.11
CA TRP A 31 -5.47 -7.86 22.97
C TRP A 31 -5.57 -6.93 21.75
N MET A 32 -5.69 -5.62 21.93
CA MET A 32 -5.75 -4.65 20.83
C MET A 32 -4.40 -4.55 20.12
N MET A 33 -3.29 -4.54 20.88
CA MET A 33 -1.94 -4.58 20.30
C MET A 33 -1.68 -5.90 19.61
N THR A 34 -2.06 -7.03 20.23
CA THR A 34 -1.95 -8.36 19.62
C THR A 34 -2.75 -8.44 18.32
N ALA A 35 -3.99 -7.94 18.29
CA ALA A 35 -4.82 -7.92 17.10
C ALA A 35 -4.20 -7.07 15.99
N LEU A 36 -3.64 -5.91 16.32
CA LEU A 36 -2.95 -5.05 15.35
C LEU A 36 -1.74 -5.77 14.72
N PHE A 37 -0.86 -6.35 15.54
CA PHE A 37 0.30 -7.08 15.03
C PHE A 37 -0.09 -8.32 14.23
N ALA A 38 -1.13 -9.04 14.65
CA ALA A 38 -1.67 -10.17 13.91
C ALA A 38 -2.20 -9.74 12.53
N ALA A 39 -2.94 -8.63 12.47
CA ALA A 39 -3.44 -8.09 11.21
C ALA A 39 -2.31 -7.70 10.24
N ILE A 40 -1.24 -7.07 10.75
CA ILE A 40 -0.05 -6.72 9.95
C ILE A 40 0.66 -7.98 9.45
N ALA A 41 0.85 -8.98 10.31
CA ALA A 41 1.50 -10.23 9.93
C ALA A 41 0.71 -10.97 8.83
N VAL A 42 -0.62 -11.07 9.00
CA VAL A 42 -1.52 -11.68 7.99
C VAL A 42 -1.50 -10.89 6.68
N GLY A 43 -1.60 -9.55 6.74
CA GLY A 43 -1.54 -8.70 5.56
C GLY A 43 -0.22 -8.84 4.80
N THR A 44 0.90 -8.91 5.52
CA THR A 44 2.22 -9.13 4.92
C THR A 44 2.34 -10.53 4.31
N GLY A 45 1.87 -11.57 5.01
CA GLY A 45 1.85 -12.94 4.50
C GLY A 45 0.99 -13.07 3.24
N ALA A 46 -0.19 -12.44 3.22
CA ALA A 46 -1.06 -12.38 2.06
C ALA A 46 -0.35 -11.70 0.89
N LEU A 47 0.23 -10.51 1.11
CA LEU A 47 0.99 -9.79 0.08
C LEU A 47 2.18 -10.58 -0.45
N LEU A 48 2.88 -11.36 0.38
CA LEU A 48 3.97 -12.22 -0.07
C LEU A 48 3.46 -13.44 -0.86
N ALA A 49 2.32 -14.01 -0.46
CA ALA A 49 1.71 -15.16 -1.12
C ALA A 49 1.07 -14.80 -2.47
N THR A 50 0.39 -13.66 -2.56
CA THR A 50 -0.25 -13.17 -3.79
C THR A 50 0.64 -12.25 -4.60
N GLY A 51 1.69 -11.71 -3.99
CA GLY A 51 2.63 -10.80 -4.64
C GLY A 51 3.49 -11.55 -5.63
N THR A 52 3.09 -11.53 -6.89
CA THR A 52 3.94 -11.95 -7.99
C THR A 52 5.08 -10.95 -8.11
N TYR A 53 6.25 -11.30 -7.57
CA TYR A 53 7.50 -10.61 -7.90
C TYR A 53 7.84 -10.97 -9.35
N THR A 54 7.33 -10.17 -10.30
CA THR A 54 7.68 -10.32 -11.71
C THR A 54 9.16 -10.03 -11.86
N ARG A 55 9.96 -11.09 -11.83
CA ARG A 55 11.37 -11.05 -12.16
C ARG A 55 11.49 -10.47 -13.57
N LYS A 56 11.84 -9.19 -13.65
CA LYS A 56 12.10 -8.50 -14.91
C LYS A 56 13.41 -9.04 -15.47
N GLU A 57 13.33 -10.12 -16.23
CA GLU A 57 14.42 -10.50 -17.11
C GLU A 57 14.40 -9.57 -18.31
N THR A 58 15.41 -8.72 -18.40
CA THR A 58 15.62 -7.87 -19.58
C THR A 58 16.05 -8.77 -20.73
N VAL A 59 15.08 -9.23 -21.51
CA VAL A 59 15.34 -9.92 -22.78
C VAL A 59 15.76 -8.86 -23.80
N PRO A 60 16.90 -9.02 -24.49
CA PRO A 60 17.21 -8.21 -25.67
C PRO A 60 16.28 -8.65 -26.80
N GLY A 61 15.09 -8.06 -26.83
CA GLY A 61 14.11 -8.23 -27.88
C GLY A 61 13.64 -6.86 -28.34
N TRP A 62 13.54 -6.67 -29.66
CA TRP A 62 12.92 -5.49 -30.22
C TRP A 62 11.47 -5.79 -30.55
N LEU A 63 10.57 -4.88 -30.21
CA LEU A 63 9.17 -4.93 -30.61
C LEU A 63 9.10 -4.68 -32.11
N VAL A 64 8.86 -5.74 -32.90
CA VAL A 64 8.58 -5.63 -34.32
C VAL A 64 7.07 -5.41 -34.49
N PRO A 65 6.63 -4.33 -35.14
CA PRO A 65 5.20 -4.12 -35.40
C PRO A 65 4.66 -5.28 -36.25
N GLU A 66 3.60 -5.96 -35.78
CA GLU A 66 2.99 -7.08 -36.52
C GLU A 66 2.47 -6.65 -37.91
N GLY A 67 2.10 -5.37 -38.07
CA GLY A 67 1.62 -4.79 -39.33
C GLY A 67 2.70 -4.36 -40.31
N GLY A 68 3.99 -4.46 -39.96
CA GLY A 68 5.09 -3.96 -40.78
C GLY A 68 5.14 -2.42 -40.88
N ILE A 69 6.22 -1.90 -41.48
CA ILE A 69 6.42 -0.47 -41.68
C ILE A 69 6.17 -0.17 -43.17
N ALA A 70 5.14 0.60 -43.50
CA ALA A 70 4.87 1.02 -44.87
C ALA A 70 5.74 2.22 -45.22
N ARG A 71 6.82 2.01 -45.99
CA ARG A 71 7.65 3.11 -46.50
C ARG A 71 7.05 3.65 -47.79
N ILE A 72 6.61 4.90 -47.75
CA ILE A 72 5.96 5.56 -48.88
C ILE A 72 7.02 6.33 -49.65
N VAL A 73 7.18 6.00 -50.93
CA VAL A 73 8.15 6.63 -51.84
C VAL A 73 7.42 7.19 -53.04
N THR A 74 7.86 8.35 -53.52
CA THR A 74 7.32 8.93 -54.76
C THR A 74 7.75 8.10 -55.97
N SER A 75 6.83 7.90 -56.91
CA SER A 75 7.13 7.18 -58.17
C SER A 75 7.88 8.03 -59.19
N ALA A 76 7.95 9.36 -59.00
CA ALA A 76 8.57 10.29 -59.94
C ALA A 76 9.28 11.45 -59.20
N PRO A 77 10.35 12.02 -59.77
CA PRO A 77 10.99 13.21 -59.23
C PRO A 77 10.07 14.43 -59.37
N GLY A 78 9.97 15.22 -58.30
CA GLY A 78 9.13 16.42 -58.23
C GLY A 78 9.46 17.27 -57.01
N VAL A 79 8.85 18.45 -56.92
CA VAL A 79 8.99 19.36 -55.77
C VAL A 79 7.79 19.16 -54.84
N ILE A 80 8.03 19.08 -53.52
CA ILE A 80 6.97 18.96 -52.51
C ILE A 80 6.18 20.27 -52.47
N SER A 81 4.91 20.23 -52.85
CA SER A 81 4.02 21.41 -52.87
C SER A 81 3.27 21.61 -51.54
N ALA A 82 2.89 20.52 -50.88
CA ALA A 82 2.20 20.54 -49.59
C ALA A 82 2.42 19.20 -48.86
N VAL A 83 2.42 19.25 -47.52
CA VAL A 83 2.47 18.08 -46.63
C VAL A 83 1.14 18.04 -45.88
N HIS A 84 0.42 16.93 -45.99
CA HIS A 84 -0.94 16.82 -45.47
C HIS A 84 -1.01 16.15 -44.09
N VAL A 85 0.11 15.59 -43.62
CA VAL A 85 0.19 14.80 -42.39
C VAL A 85 1.46 15.17 -41.61
N GLU A 86 1.29 15.41 -40.31
CA GLU A 86 2.38 15.68 -39.38
C GLU A 86 2.86 14.39 -38.68
N GLU A 87 4.08 14.42 -38.13
CA GLU A 87 4.65 13.29 -37.40
C GLU A 87 3.75 12.92 -36.20
N GLY A 88 3.35 11.64 -36.13
CA GLY A 88 2.47 11.13 -35.06
C GLY A 88 0.97 11.27 -35.34
N ALA A 89 0.56 11.83 -36.47
CA ALA A 89 -0.86 11.89 -36.84
C ALA A 89 -1.44 10.50 -37.17
N ALA A 90 -2.64 10.22 -36.67
CA ALA A 90 -3.35 8.98 -36.93
C ALA A 90 -4.03 9.02 -38.31
N VAL A 91 -3.46 8.29 -39.28
CA VAL A 91 -3.97 8.21 -40.66
C VAL A 91 -4.81 6.96 -40.90
N ARG A 92 -5.84 7.07 -41.75
CA ARG A 92 -6.65 5.95 -42.23
C ARG A 92 -6.31 5.62 -43.68
N LYS A 93 -6.66 4.40 -44.11
CA LYS A 93 -6.45 3.96 -45.49
C LYS A 93 -7.22 4.90 -46.44
N GLY A 94 -6.49 5.63 -47.28
CA GLY A 94 -7.04 6.56 -48.27
C GLY A 94 -6.81 8.04 -47.96
N ASP A 95 -6.23 8.38 -46.81
CA ASP A 95 -5.90 9.77 -46.48
C ASP A 95 -4.75 10.29 -47.37
N ALA A 96 -4.82 11.57 -47.73
CA ALA A 96 -3.74 12.26 -48.41
C ALA A 96 -2.60 12.49 -47.43
N ILE A 97 -1.39 12.10 -47.84
CA ILE A 97 -0.13 12.11 -47.08
C ILE A 97 0.86 13.04 -47.77
#